data_AF-A0A920VWI5-F1
#
_entry.id   AF-A0A920VWI5-F1
#
_cell.length_a   1.000
_cell.length_b   1.000
_cell.length_c   1.000
_cell.angle_alpha   90.00
_cell.angle_beta   90.00
_cell.angle_gamma   90.00
#
_symmetry.space_group_name_H-M   'P 1'
#
loop_
_entity.id
_entity.type
_entity.pdbx_description
1 polymer ?
#
loop_
_entity_poly.entity_id
_entity_poly.type
_entity_poly.pdbx_seq_one_letter_code
_entity_poly.pdbx_strand_id
1 'polypeptide(L)'
;MDSQNPEDLWDWMDVMREKGLDSLAIPHNSNQSNGKTFRLAYYDGKPLDQSYAEQRMRNEPLVEITQIKGTSETHPRLSPKDEWAGFEILNTRKGKTNFYSNPHGSYVREALMNGLALQKENRGNPFRMGFIGSSDNHNSSGSYEEETILVQHH
;
A
#
# COMPACT_ATOMS: atom_id res chain seq x y z
N MET A 1 9.53 -11.73 12.81
CA MET A 1 10.35 -10.60 12.34
C MET A 1 9.73 -9.33 12.85
N ASP A 2 10.53 -8.43 13.40
CA ASP A 2 10.11 -7.07 13.72
C ASP A 2 11.06 -6.14 12.97
N SER A 3 10.71 -5.84 11.72
CA SER A 3 11.46 -4.94 10.84
C SER A 3 10.49 -3.94 10.21
N GLN A 4 10.94 -2.70 10.11
CA GLN A 4 10.22 -1.63 9.41
C GLN A 4 10.56 -1.58 7.91
N ASN A 5 11.45 -2.48 7.47
CA ASN A 5 11.90 -2.62 6.10
C ASN A 5 10.95 -3.57 5.34
N PRO A 6 10.16 -3.11 4.36
CA PRO A 6 9.28 -4.00 3.60
C PRO A 6 10.07 -5.03 2.79
N GLU A 7 11.30 -4.72 2.38
CA GLU A 7 12.17 -5.66 1.67
C GLU A 7 12.52 -6.90 2.55
N ASP A 8 12.69 -6.75 3.87
CA ASP A 8 12.91 -7.90 4.77
C ASP A 8 11.69 -8.82 4.83
N LEU A 9 10.48 -8.24 4.77
CA LEU A 9 9.23 -9.00 4.69
C LEU A 9 9.16 -9.76 3.36
N TRP A 10 9.48 -9.10 2.25
CA TRP A 10 9.46 -9.70 0.92
C TRP A 10 10.50 -10.81 0.76
N ASP A 11 11.70 -10.63 1.30
CA ASP A 11 12.74 -11.67 1.32
C ASP A 11 12.25 -12.92 2.06
N TRP A 12 11.59 -12.75 3.21
CA TRP A 12 10.99 -13.88 3.92
C TRP A 12 9.84 -14.52 3.14
N MET A 13 8.99 -13.73 2.48
CA MET A 13 7.92 -14.27 1.64
C MET A 13 8.48 -15.08 0.47
N ASP A 14 9.58 -14.62 -0.14
CA ASP A 14 10.30 -15.36 -1.18
C ASP A 14 10.87 -16.69 -0.62
N VAL A 15 11.46 -16.69 0.58
CA VAL A 15 11.90 -17.93 1.26
C VAL A 15 10.75 -18.89 1.57
N MET A 16 9.58 -18.37 1.96
CA MET A 16 8.39 -19.21 2.18
C MET A 16 7.90 -19.81 0.85
N ARG A 17 7.96 -19.03 -0.23
CA ARG A 17 7.58 -19.48 -1.58
C ARG A 17 8.49 -20.57 -2.10
N GLU A 18 9.80 -20.49 -1.84
CA GLU A 18 10.75 -21.57 -2.15
C GLU A 18 10.44 -22.88 -1.41
N LYS A 19 9.80 -22.79 -0.24
CA LYS A 19 9.32 -23.96 0.53
C LYS A 19 7.94 -24.45 0.09
N GLY A 20 7.38 -23.89 -0.98
CA GLY A 20 6.07 -24.25 -1.51
C GLY A 20 4.88 -23.57 -0.81
N LEU A 21 5.13 -22.55 0.02
CA LEU A 21 4.07 -21.77 0.67
C LEU A 21 3.85 -20.46 -0.08
N ASP A 22 2.68 -20.31 -0.70
CA ASP A 22 2.34 -19.05 -1.36
C ASP A 22 1.81 -18.02 -0.35
N SER A 23 2.19 -16.75 -0.56
CA SER A 23 1.79 -15.64 0.30
C SER A 23 1.80 -14.32 -0.47
N LEU A 24 0.91 -13.41 -0.06
CA LEU A 24 0.89 -12.02 -0.50
C LEU A 24 0.67 -11.10 0.70
N ALA A 25 1.14 -9.86 0.58
CA ALA A 25 0.92 -8.78 1.53
C ALA A 25 0.05 -7.70 0.89
N ILE A 26 -0.79 -7.06 1.70
CA ILE A 26 -1.65 -5.96 1.26
C ILE A 26 -1.35 -4.74 2.14
N PRO A 27 -0.65 -3.73 1.62
CA PRO A 27 -0.47 -2.48 2.34
C PRO A 27 -1.81 -1.80 2.60
N HIS A 28 -1.97 -1.30 3.82
CA HIS A 28 -3.20 -0.65 4.31
C HIS A 28 -2.86 0.71 4.95
N ASN A 29 -3.83 1.64 5.00
CA ASN A 29 -3.67 3.02 5.48
C ASN A 29 -2.45 3.76 4.87
N SER A 30 -2.28 3.64 3.55
CA SER A 30 -1.12 4.24 2.87
C SER A 30 -1.11 5.78 2.96
N ASN A 31 -2.29 6.41 3.00
CA ASN A 31 -2.47 7.84 3.31
C ASN A 31 -1.80 8.28 4.63
N GLN A 32 -1.72 7.40 5.62
CA GLN A 32 -1.11 7.65 6.93
C GLN A 32 0.38 7.24 7.02
N SER A 33 0.97 6.74 5.92
CA SER A 33 2.32 6.16 5.89
C SER A 33 3.45 7.19 5.99
N ASN A 34 3.13 8.48 5.78
CA ASN A 34 4.10 9.57 5.68
C ASN A 34 5.13 9.34 4.57
N GLY A 35 4.67 8.92 3.39
CA GLY A 35 5.45 8.76 2.17
C GLY A 35 6.23 7.46 2.08
N LYS A 36 5.92 6.49 2.95
CA LYS A 36 6.68 5.24 3.04
C LYS A 36 6.14 4.16 2.10
N THR A 37 4.82 4.06 1.95
CA THR A 37 4.22 2.95 1.19
C THR A 37 4.60 2.96 -0.28
N PHE A 38 4.66 4.13 -0.92
CA PHE A 38 4.98 4.29 -2.35
C PHE A 38 6.25 5.12 -2.59
N ARG A 39 7.23 4.98 -1.68
CA ARG A 39 8.53 5.64 -1.82
C ARG A 39 9.21 5.25 -3.14
N LEU A 40 9.90 6.21 -3.77
CA LEU A 40 10.67 6.02 -5.01
C LEU A 40 12.13 5.60 -4.76
N ALA A 41 12.36 4.81 -3.73
CA ALA A 41 13.66 4.31 -3.31
C ALA A 41 13.50 3.06 -2.43
N TYR A 42 14.56 2.27 -2.35
CA TYR A 42 14.72 1.20 -1.38
C TYR A 42 14.71 1.73 0.06
N TYR A 43 14.62 0.83 1.03
CA TYR A 43 14.72 1.14 2.45
C TYR A 43 15.95 1.96 2.84
N ASP A 44 17.09 1.59 2.27
CA ASP A 44 18.38 2.25 2.47
C ASP A 44 18.58 3.52 1.61
N GLY A 45 17.60 3.90 0.78
CA GLY A 45 17.65 5.08 -0.06
C GLY A 45 18.23 4.85 -1.46
N LYS A 46 18.61 3.63 -1.83
CA LYS A 46 19.03 3.34 -3.21
C LYS A 46 17.89 3.62 -4.20
N PRO A 47 18.20 4.06 -5.44
CA PRO A 47 17.20 4.21 -6.48
C PRO A 47 16.52 2.87 -6.79
N LEU A 48 15.22 2.90 -7.09
CA LEU A 48 14.49 1.70 -7.55
C LEU A 48 15.05 1.17 -8.86
N ASP A 49 15.04 -0.15 -8.99
CA ASP A 49 15.43 -0.87 -10.19
C ASP A 49 14.41 -1.99 -10.52
N GLN A 50 14.73 -2.76 -11.56
CA GLN A 50 13.88 -3.84 -12.02
C GLN A 50 13.72 -4.95 -10.98
N SER A 51 14.76 -5.26 -10.19
CA SER A 51 14.70 -6.28 -9.14
C SER A 51 13.75 -5.87 -8.02
N TYR A 52 13.78 -4.61 -7.59
CA TYR A 52 12.80 -4.07 -6.66
C TYR A 52 11.37 -4.21 -7.21
N ALA A 53 11.17 -3.81 -8.47
CA ALA A 53 9.86 -3.83 -9.09
C ALA A 53 9.29 -5.25 -9.14
N GLU A 54 10.09 -6.22 -9.55
CA GLU A 54 9.69 -7.63 -9.62
C GLU A 54 9.40 -8.23 -8.25
N GLN A 55 10.24 -7.93 -7.25
CA GLN A 55 10.05 -8.43 -5.89
C GLN A 55 8.78 -7.86 -5.27
N ARG A 56 8.58 -6.54 -5.35
CA ARG A 56 7.36 -5.91 -4.84
C ARG A 56 6.13 -6.43 -5.57
N MET A 57 6.17 -6.54 -6.90
CA MET A 57 5.00 -6.97 -7.67
C MET A 57 4.55 -8.40 -7.34
N ARG A 58 5.48 -9.28 -6.98
CA ARG A 58 5.15 -10.65 -6.56
C ARG A 58 4.63 -10.72 -5.13
N ASN A 59 5.09 -9.84 -4.24
CA ASN A 59 4.77 -9.89 -2.81
C ASN A 59 3.63 -8.94 -2.39
N GLU A 60 3.48 -7.78 -3.04
CA GLU A 60 2.43 -6.78 -2.82
C GLU A 60 1.66 -6.46 -4.11
N PRO A 61 0.99 -7.44 -4.74
CA PRO A 61 0.25 -7.22 -5.98
C PRO A 61 -1.01 -6.37 -5.79
N LEU A 62 -1.47 -6.19 -4.55
CA LEU A 62 -2.70 -5.49 -4.19
C LEU A 62 -2.40 -4.39 -3.17
N VAL A 63 -3.17 -3.32 -3.23
CA VAL A 63 -3.22 -2.31 -2.17
C VAL A 63 -4.64 -2.01 -1.77
N GLU A 64 -4.84 -1.75 -0.48
CA GLU A 64 -6.10 -1.27 0.01
C GLU A 64 -6.23 0.24 -0.24
N ILE A 65 -7.11 0.60 -1.16
CA ILE A 65 -7.26 1.99 -1.61
C ILE A 65 -8.23 2.77 -0.71
N THR A 66 -9.24 2.11 -0.16
CA THR A 66 -10.26 2.73 0.70
C THR A 66 -10.54 1.87 1.91
N GLN A 67 -10.62 2.52 3.08
CA GLN A 67 -11.01 1.93 4.35
C GLN A 67 -12.04 2.81 5.05
N ILE A 68 -12.67 2.29 6.11
CA ILE A 68 -13.55 3.09 6.98
C ILE A 68 -12.85 4.33 7.57
N LYS A 69 -11.52 4.28 7.71
CA LYS A 69 -10.68 5.39 8.22
C LYS A 69 -10.46 6.48 7.17
N GLY A 70 -10.78 6.22 5.92
CA GLY A 70 -10.61 7.14 4.80
C GLY A 70 -9.98 6.49 3.57
N THR A 71 -9.91 7.26 2.50
CA THR A 71 -9.33 6.84 1.22
C THR A 71 -7.87 7.25 1.08
N SER A 72 -7.12 6.44 0.33
CA SER A 72 -5.74 6.65 -0.09
C SER A 72 -5.61 6.82 -1.61
N GLU A 73 -6.71 7.14 -2.29
CA GLU A 73 -6.75 7.31 -3.74
C GLU A 73 -5.92 8.53 -4.20
N THR A 74 -6.25 9.73 -3.71
CA THR A 74 -5.53 10.98 -4.01
C THR A 74 -5.61 11.98 -2.85
N HIS A 75 -4.94 13.13 -3.00
CA HIS A 75 -4.95 14.23 -2.05
C HIS A 75 -5.01 15.59 -2.78
N PRO A 76 -5.62 16.66 -2.21
CA PRO A 76 -5.77 17.94 -2.91
C PRO A 76 -4.43 18.59 -3.30
N ARG A 77 -3.37 18.39 -2.51
CA ARG A 77 -2.00 18.81 -2.89
C ARG A 77 -1.45 18.10 -4.14
N LEU A 78 -1.89 16.88 -4.42
CA LEU A 78 -1.43 16.08 -5.57
C LEU A 78 -2.32 16.26 -6.80
N SER A 79 -3.60 16.56 -6.58
CA SER A 79 -4.60 16.77 -7.63
C SER A 79 -5.39 18.07 -7.40
N PRO A 80 -4.75 19.25 -7.46
CA PRO A 80 -5.37 20.52 -7.07
C PRO A 80 -6.51 21.00 -7.99
N LYS A 81 -6.65 20.38 -9.17
CA LYS A 81 -7.71 20.67 -10.15
C LYS A 81 -8.88 19.68 -10.07
N ASP A 82 -8.80 18.69 -9.18
CA ASP A 82 -9.83 17.69 -8.98
C ASP A 82 -10.62 18.06 -7.71
N GLU A 83 -11.87 18.45 -7.90
CA GLU A 83 -12.77 18.89 -6.82
C GLU A 83 -13.07 17.77 -5.81
N TRP A 84 -12.89 16.50 -6.20
CA TRP A 84 -13.11 15.33 -5.37
C TRP A 84 -11.84 14.82 -4.70
N ALA A 85 -10.70 15.47 -4.94
CA ALA A 85 -9.42 15.05 -4.39
C ALA A 85 -9.31 15.15 -2.86
N GLY A 86 -10.32 15.72 -2.18
CA GLY A 86 -10.41 15.81 -0.72
C GLY A 86 -11.43 14.87 -0.08
N PHE A 87 -12.04 13.96 -0.85
CA PHE A 87 -13.07 13.05 -0.36
C PHE A 87 -12.50 12.07 0.70
N GLU A 88 -13.17 11.98 1.87
CA GLU A 88 -12.88 11.03 2.96
C GLU A 88 -11.40 10.85 3.32
N ILE A 89 -10.64 11.95 3.44
CA ILE A 89 -9.21 11.87 3.76
C ILE A 89 -8.93 11.95 5.27
N LEU A 90 -8.14 10.99 5.76
CA LEU A 90 -7.47 11.07 7.06
C LEU A 90 -6.01 11.51 6.89
N ASN A 91 -5.74 12.78 7.19
CA ASN A 91 -4.46 13.43 6.91
C ASN A 91 -3.36 13.22 7.98
N THR A 92 -3.64 12.46 9.03
CA THR A 92 -2.71 12.28 10.15
C THR A 92 -1.87 11.03 10.00
N ARG A 93 -0.67 11.03 10.58
CA ARG A 93 0.19 9.83 10.61
C ARG A 93 -0.44 8.77 11.51
N LYS A 94 -0.25 7.49 11.16
CA LYS A 94 -0.76 6.36 11.94
C LYS A 94 -0.28 6.46 13.40
N GLY A 95 -1.22 6.52 14.34
CA GLY A 95 -0.94 6.65 15.78
C GLY A 95 -0.42 8.02 16.24
N LYS A 96 -0.37 9.04 15.37
CA LYS A 96 0.10 10.40 15.70
C LYS A 96 -0.86 11.46 15.15
N THR A 97 -1.95 11.69 15.88
CA THR A 97 -3.04 12.61 15.49
C THR A 97 -2.59 14.07 15.34
N ASN A 98 -1.52 14.49 16.02
CA ASN A 98 -0.99 15.86 15.95
C ASN A 98 -0.03 16.12 14.77
N PHE A 99 0.27 15.11 13.95
CA PHE A 99 1.21 15.24 12.85
C PHE A 99 0.57 14.87 11.52
N TYR A 100 0.65 15.79 10.55
CA TYR A 100 0.24 15.52 9.19
C TYR A 100 1.16 14.48 8.52
N SER A 101 0.54 13.59 7.75
CA SER A 101 1.22 12.66 6.87
C SER A 101 1.65 13.39 5.59
N ASN A 102 2.87 13.15 5.12
CA ASN A 102 3.31 13.65 3.82
C ASN A 102 2.50 12.96 2.69
N PRO A 103 1.80 13.71 1.83
CA PRO A 103 1.06 13.11 0.72
C PRO A 103 1.96 12.40 -0.31
N HIS A 104 3.15 12.94 -0.58
CA HIS A 104 4.04 12.33 -1.57
C HIS A 104 4.50 10.94 -1.10
N GLY A 105 4.28 9.93 -1.92
CA GLY A 105 4.57 8.52 -1.60
C GLY A 105 3.52 7.85 -0.70
N SER A 106 2.37 8.49 -0.45
CA SER A 106 1.29 7.97 0.39
C SER A 106 0.00 7.65 -0.37
N TYR A 107 -0.15 8.10 -1.62
CA TYR A 107 -1.40 7.98 -2.37
C TYR A 107 -1.24 7.16 -3.65
N VAL A 108 -2.26 6.35 -3.94
CA VAL A 108 -2.28 5.37 -5.03
C VAL A 108 -2.18 6.02 -6.41
N ARG A 109 -2.93 7.11 -6.65
CA ARG A 109 -2.92 7.80 -7.96
C ARG A 109 -1.52 8.29 -8.33
N GLU A 110 -0.79 8.84 -7.37
CA GLU A 110 0.59 9.27 -7.56
C GLU A 110 1.52 8.07 -7.80
N ALA A 111 1.35 6.98 -7.03
CA ALA A 111 2.13 5.76 -7.21
C ALA A 111 1.99 5.19 -8.62
N LEU A 112 0.76 5.13 -9.16
CA LEU A 112 0.50 4.68 -10.52
C LEU A 112 1.22 5.54 -11.57
N MET A 113 1.17 6.87 -11.42
CA MET A 113 1.88 7.80 -12.32
C MET A 113 3.39 7.59 -12.25
N ASN A 114 3.95 7.46 -11.05
CA ASN A 114 5.37 7.20 -10.86
C ASN A 114 5.79 5.84 -11.44
N GLY A 115 4.94 4.82 -11.31
CA GLY A 115 5.17 3.50 -11.88
C GLY A 115 5.30 3.52 -13.41
N LEU A 116 4.44 4.29 -14.09
CA LEU A 116 4.54 4.52 -15.53
C LEU A 116 5.83 5.28 -15.92
N ALA A 117 6.25 6.26 -15.11
CA ALA A 117 7.49 6.99 -15.33
C ALA A 117 8.72 6.07 -15.19
N LEU A 118 8.80 5.28 -14.13
CA LEU A 118 9.87 4.29 -13.90
C LEU A 118 9.92 3.24 -15.02
N GLN A 119 8.75 2.80 -15.50
CA GLN A 119 8.66 1.89 -16.63
C GLN A 119 9.25 2.49 -17.91
N LYS A 120 8.97 3.77 -18.18
CA LYS A 120 9.55 4.51 -19.32
C LYS A 120 11.07 4.69 -19.19
N GLU A 121 11.58 4.77 -17.97
CA GLU A 121 13.01 4.80 -17.66
C GLU A 121 13.69 3.42 -17.68
N ASN A 122 12.94 2.35 -18.00
CA ASN A 122 13.41 0.96 -17.97
C ASN A 122 13.92 0.51 -16.57
N ARG A 123 13.28 1.02 -15.52
CA ARG A 123 13.57 0.69 -14.10
C ARG A 123 12.52 -0.22 -13.48
N GLY A 124 11.65 -0.82 -14.30
CA GLY A 124 10.50 -1.62 -13.85
C GLY A 124 9.32 -0.76 -13.38
N ASN A 125 8.22 -1.43 -13.02
CA ASN A 125 7.01 -0.79 -12.50
C ASN A 125 6.58 -1.45 -11.17
N PRO A 126 7.06 -0.95 -10.02
CA PRO A 126 6.72 -1.49 -8.70
C PRO A 126 5.26 -1.22 -8.27
N PHE A 127 4.54 -0.37 -8.99
CA PHE A 127 3.22 0.11 -8.61
C PHE A 127 2.13 -0.35 -9.57
N ARG A 128 2.38 -1.41 -10.35
CA ARG A 128 1.38 -2.04 -11.23
C ARG A 128 0.42 -2.94 -10.43
N MET A 129 -0.21 -2.37 -9.42
CA MET A 129 -1.01 -3.07 -8.41
C MET A 129 -2.51 -3.07 -8.71
N GLY A 130 -3.21 -4.08 -8.19
CA GLY A 130 -4.67 -4.09 -8.09
C GLY A 130 -5.17 -3.41 -6.80
N PHE A 131 -6.48 -3.27 -6.68
CA PHE A 131 -7.11 -2.57 -5.56
C PHE A 131 -8.11 -3.44 -4.81
N ILE A 132 -8.11 -3.29 -3.50
CA ILE A 132 -9.20 -3.75 -2.63
C ILE A 132 -9.72 -2.56 -1.80
N GLY A 133 -10.94 -2.70 -1.27
CA GLY A 133 -11.48 -1.78 -0.27
C GLY A 133 -12.16 -2.58 0.83
N SER A 134 -12.05 -2.11 2.07
CA SER A 134 -12.60 -2.82 3.23
C SER A 134 -13.40 -1.89 4.14
N SER A 135 -14.44 -2.45 4.76
CA SER A 135 -15.30 -1.78 5.73
C SER A 135 -14.94 -2.06 7.19
N ASP A 136 -13.80 -2.72 7.45
CA ASP A 136 -13.47 -3.24 8.78
C ASP A 136 -13.38 -2.14 9.85
N ASN A 137 -14.13 -2.33 10.93
CA ASN A 137 -14.28 -1.40 12.04
C ASN A 137 -13.43 -1.90 13.21
N HIS A 138 -12.28 -1.27 13.47
CA HIS A 138 -11.53 -1.50 14.70
C HIS A 138 -12.16 -0.75 15.89
N ASN A 139 -13.38 -1.12 16.28
CA ASN A 139 -13.91 -0.78 17.59
C ASN A 139 -13.53 -1.92 18.54
N SER A 140 -12.61 -1.64 19.46
CA SER A 140 -12.40 -2.47 20.66
C SER A 140 -13.60 -2.33 21.60
N SER A 141 -14.78 -2.81 21.19
CA SER A 141 -15.93 -3.07 22.06
C SER A 141 -16.96 -3.98 21.36
N GLY A 142 -16.92 -5.26 21.73
CA GLY A 142 -18.02 -6.25 21.80
C GLY A 142 -19.15 -6.28 20.77
N SER A 143 -19.23 -7.44 20.09
CA SER A 143 -20.42 -8.15 19.58
C SER A 143 -21.08 -7.53 18.32
N TYR A 144 -21.30 -8.23 17.20
CA TYR A 144 -21.87 -9.56 17.04
C TYR A 144 -21.42 -10.24 15.73
N GLU A 145 -21.17 -11.55 15.84
CA GLU A 145 -21.23 -12.68 14.90
C GLU A 145 -20.74 -12.56 13.44
N GLU A 146 -19.80 -13.45 13.13
CA GLU A 146 -19.29 -13.79 11.80
C GLU A 146 -20.35 -14.49 10.94
N GLU A 147 -20.58 -14.02 9.72
CA GLU A 147 -21.11 -14.88 8.65
C GLU A 147 -19.95 -15.29 7.74
N THR A 148 -19.58 -16.55 7.86
CA THR A 148 -18.55 -17.23 7.07
C THR A 148 -18.97 -17.30 5.60
N ILE A 149 -18.18 -16.73 4.68
CA ILE A 149 -18.23 -17.13 3.26
C ILE A 149 -16.96 -17.93 2.95
N LEU A 150 -17.10 -19.25 3.04
CA LEU A 150 -16.24 -20.23 2.40
C LEU A 150 -16.53 -20.22 0.90
N VAL A 151 -15.52 -19.97 0.06
CA VAL A 151 -15.58 -20.37 -1.35
C VAL A 151 -14.67 -21.59 -1.52
N GLN A 152 -15.30 -22.77 -1.43
CA GLN A 152 -14.76 -24.01 -1.97
C GLN A 152 -15.14 -24.08 -3.45
N HIS A 153 -14.15 -24.23 -4.34
CA HIS A 153 -14.39 -24.71 -5.69
C HIS A 153 -13.95 -26.17 -5.77
N HIS A 154 -14.87 -27.06 -6.15
CA HIS A 154 -14.58 -28.30 -6.88
C HIS A 154 -14.52 -27.98 -8.37
#